data_AF-A0A4S2QN75-F1
#
_entry.id   AF-A0A4S2QN75-F1
#
_cell.length_a   1.000
_cell.length_b   1.000
_cell.length_c   1.000
_cell.angle_alpha   90.00
_cell.angle_beta   90.00
_cell.angle_gamma   90.00
#
_symmetry.space_group_name_H-M   'P 1'
#
loop_
_entity.id
_entity.type
_entity.pdbx_description
1 polymer ?
#
loop_
_entity_poly.entity_id
_entity_poly.type
_entity_poly.pdbx_seq_one_letter_code
_entity_poly.pdbx_strand_id
1 'polypeptide(L)'
;MATFNDEKIEMPDNEDELEEVYDELAERVMECFRQAKSYRSSLQIQGKTVDDWIRRLDDAYHKIHDYEELVSRKNMRSYFGLIQIKTNMVASYMRSKYASPTNPPFNITPTPIVELPENKKDQGLERVNAALLNRMIESGLPPEALLGDDGFLLPKIAKFIEDQSKEAKALLRQEELQIASEATAKMITLIKDQLVENNFSQTLSESLFDIALMPVMVIGYDNQAVVDYQWQKNKYVKKTVIRPTFRRINPINAFFAPDATNAQDGSFFIELTKRTKAQLSSFLGKEELGYNDEALRCVINTGDTHWLGLNTDNKGVLDYMLVDNEIHTLRCQMLIQGKDLIDYGVSSIKESEADDYFNTDIEVCDGRVIRCQIAAHPKGE
;
A
#
# COMPACT_ATOMS: atom_id res chain seq x y z
N MET A 1 -6.65 48.81 38.02
CA MET A 1 -7.42 47.54 38.04
C MET A 1 -7.90 47.32 36.63
N ALA A 2 -7.32 46.31 35.97
CA ALA A 2 -7.35 46.15 34.52
C ALA A 2 -8.74 45.76 34.01
N THR A 3 -9.19 46.51 33.01
CA THR A 3 -10.29 46.22 32.09
C THR A 3 -9.83 45.19 31.06
N PHE A 4 -10.63 44.15 30.85
CA PHE A 4 -10.51 43.21 29.74
C PHE A 4 -10.61 43.99 28.42
N ASN A 5 -9.65 43.80 27.51
CA ASN A 5 -9.68 44.39 26.19
C ASN A 5 -9.89 43.27 25.17
N ASP A 6 -10.98 43.37 24.43
CA ASP A 6 -11.30 42.61 23.24
C ASP A 6 -10.23 42.83 22.17
N GLU A 7 -9.39 41.83 21.92
CA GLU A 7 -8.58 41.79 20.70
C GLU A 7 -9.43 41.24 19.56
N LYS A 8 -10.07 42.16 18.82
CA LYS A 8 -10.62 41.90 17.50
C LYS A 8 -9.47 41.50 16.57
N ILE A 9 -9.60 40.32 15.97
CA ILE A 9 -8.77 39.87 14.85
C ILE A 9 -9.14 40.78 13.66
N GLU A 10 -8.25 41.70 13.31
CA GLU A 10 -8.34 42.44 12.05
C GLU A 10 -7.97 41.47 10.92
N MET A 11 -8.99 41.05 10.17
CA MET A 11 -8.80 40.35 8.91
C MET A 11 -8.29 41.34 7.85
N PRO A 12 -7.38 40.95 6.96
CA PRO A 12 -6.92 41.82 5.87
C PRO A 12 -8.10 42.19 4.94
N ASP A 13 -8.38 43.48 4.84
CA ASP A 13 -9.46 44.10 4.03
C ASP A 13 -9.17 44.15 2.51
N ASN A 14 -8.32 43.27 1.99
CA ASN A 14 -7.92 43.29 0.58
C ASN A 14 -8.07 41.89 -0.02
N GLU A 15 -9.25 41.60 -0.59
CA GLU A 15 -9.60 40.35 -1.27
C GLU A 15 -8.79 40.11 -2.57
N ASP A 16 -7.94 41.05 -3.00
CA ASP A 16 -7.21 40.99 -4.28
C ASP A 16 -5.69 40.67 -4.16
N GLU A 17 -5.15 40.43 -2.95
CA GLU A 17 -3.69 40.14 -2.76
C GLU A 17 -3.36 38.75 -2.17
N LEU A 18 -4.37 37.93 -1.91
CA LEU A 18 -4.19 36.48 -1.80
C LEU A 18 -4.59 35.90 -3.16
N GLU A 19 -3.62 35.62 -4.03
CA GLU A 19 -3.84 34.61 -5.07
C GLU A 19 -4.21 33.30 -4.36
N GLU A 20 -5.51 33.11 -4.14
CA GLU A 20 -6.13 31.84 -3.79
C GLU A 20 -5.73 30.85 -4.89
N VAL A 21 -4.64 30.13 -4.67
CA VAL A 21 -4.41 28.87 -5.36
C VAL A 21 -5.38 27.89 -4.72
N TYR A 22 -6.65 27.99 -5.14
CA TYR A 22 -7.74 27.13 -4.72
C TYR A 22 -7.56 25.78 -5.41
N ASP A 23 -6.94 24.85 -4.69
CA ASP A 23 -6.80 23.47 -5.12
C ASP A 23 -7.93 22.66 -4.48
N GLU A 24 -9.00 22.41 -5.25
CA GLU A 24 -10.18 21.67 -4.81
C GLU A 24 -9.82 20.29 -4.23
N LEU A 25 -8.81 19.65 -4.83
CA LEU A 25 -8.32 18.34 -4.40
C LEU A 25 -7.58 18.43 -3.07
N ALA A 26 -6.78 19.49 -2.86
CA ALA A 26 -6.15 19.76 -1.57
C ALA A 26 -7.18 20.02 -0.47
N GLU A 27 -8.23 20.80 -0.76
CA GLU A 27 -9.30 21.06 0.20
C GLU A 27 -10.03 19.77 0.58
N ARG A 28 -10.32 18.90 -0.40
CA ARG A 28 -10.94 17.60 -0.15
C ARG A 28 -10.10 16.72 0.77
N VAL A 29 -8.79 16.64 0.55
CA VAL A 29 -7.85 15.91 1.42
C VAL A 29 -7.85 16.51 2.84
N MET A 30 -7.89 17.84 2.95
CA MET A 30 -7.95 18.52 4.25
C MET A 30 -9.26 18.24 5.01
N GLU A 31 -10.38 18.18 4.30
CA GLU A 31 -11.67 17.79 4.90
C GLU A 31 -11.62 16.36 5.44
N CYS A 32 -11.12 15.41 4.64
CA CYS A 32 -10.92 14.02 5.06
C CYS A 32 -9.98 13.92 6.28
N PHE A 33 -8.90 14.71 6.31
CA PHE A 33 -7.97 14.75 7.45
C PHE A 33 -8.65 15.27 8.72
N ARG A 34 -9.40 16.38 8.63
CA ARG A 34 -10.16 16.93 9.76
C ARG A 34 -11.20 15.93 10.27
N GLN A 35 -11.88 15.23 9.36
CA GLN A 35 -12.86 14.20 9.70
C GLN A 35 -12.21 13.03 10.48
N ALA A 36 -11.11 12.47 9.97
CA ALA A 36 -10.40 11.38 10.64
C ALA A 36 -9.79 11.80 11.99
N LYS A 37 -9.21 13.00 12.08
CA LYS A 37 -8.69 13.57 13.33
C LYS A 37 -9.82 13.78 14.37
N SER A 38 -10.97 14.28 13.92
CA SER A 38 -12.14 14.43 14.79
C SER A 38 -12.67 13.08 15.27
N TYR A 39 -12.72 12.07 14.40
CA TYR A 39 -13.15 10.73 14.77
C TYR A 39 -12.21 10.09 15.80
N ARG A 40 -10.88 10.19 15.58
CA ARG A 40 -9.86 9.66 16.50
C ARG A 40 -9.89 10.33 17.88
N SER A 41 -10.20 11.62 17.92
CA SER A 41 -10.30 12.39 19.17
C SER A 41 -11.66 12.30 19.87
N SER A 42 -12.71 11.81 19.19
CA SER A 42 -14.06 11.66 19.77
C SER A 42 -14.41 10.21 20.14
N LEU A 43 -13.90 9.22 19.41
CA LEU A 43 -14.18 7.81 19.68
C LEU A 43 -13.58 7.39 21.03
N GLN A 44 -14.44 6.95 21.94
CA GLN A 44 -14.03 6.51 23.28
C GLN A 44 -13.98 4.99 23.39
N ILE A 45 -12.83 4.47 23.82
CA ILE A 45 -12.61 3.07 24.16
C ILE A 45 -12.30 3.02 25.65
N GLN A 46 -13.15 2.37 26.44
CA GLN A 46 -13.04 2.34 27.90
C GLN A 46 -12.95 3.76 28.54
N GLY A 47 -13.70 4.71 28.00
CA GLY A 47 -13.77 6.09 28.50
C GLY A 47 -12.58 6.98 28.13
N LYS A 48 -11.63 6.50 27.33
CA LYS A 48 -10.50 7.27 26.80
C LYS A 48 -10.53 7.33 25.29
N THR A 49 -10.09 8.45 24.72
CA THR A 49 -10.02 8.62 23.26
C THR A 49 -8.87 7.80 22.69
N VAL A 50 -8.86 7.55 21.39
CA VAL A 50 -7.75 6.85 20.73
C VAL A 50 -6.43 7.62 20.92
N ASP A 51 -6.48 8.95 20.81
CA ASP A 51 -5.34 9.83 21.07
C ASP A 51 -4.82 9.72 22.52
N ASP A 52 -5.72 9.67 23.52
CA ASP A 52 -5.32 9.48 24.93
C ASP A 52 -4.69 8.09 25.14
N TRP A 53 -5.20 7.04 24.48
CA TRP A 53 -4.59 5.72 24.52
C TRP A 53 -3.18 5.68 23.95
N ILE A 54 -2.99 6.28 22.77
CA ILE A 54 -1.68 6.37 22.13
C ILE A 54 -0.68 7.06 23.05
N ARG A 55 -1.06 8.22 23.61
CA ARG A 55 -0.21 8.98 24.53
C ARG A 55 0.15 8.15 25.76
N ARG A 56 -0.84 7.54 26.42
CA ARG A 56 -0.65 6.69 27.61
C ARG A 56 0.28 5.51 27.36
N LEU A 57 0.16 4.85 26.20
CA LEU A 57 0.98 3.68 25.87
C LEU A 57 2.45 4.09 25.71
N ASP A 58 2.69 5.18 25.00
CA ASP A 58 4.04 5.69 24.80
C ASP A 58 4.66 6.24 26.10
N ASP A 59 3.89 7.02 26.88
CA ASP A 59 4.33 7.47 28.21
C ASP A 59 4.70 6.28 29.09
N ALA A 60 3.88 5.22 29.10
CA ALA A 60 4.13 4.04 29.89
C ALA A 60 5.35 3.22 29.39
N TYR A 61 5.63 3.23 28.09
CA TYR A 61 6.85 2.66 27.51
C TYR A 61 8.11 3.45 27.90
N HIS A 62 8.03 4.79 27.85
CA HIS A 62 9.12 5.70 28.21
C HIS A 62 9.24 5.95 29.72
N LYS A 63 8.33 5.38 30.54
CA LYS A 63 8.27 5.55 32.00
C LYS A 63 8.00 7.01 32.41
N ILE A 64 7.28 7.73 31.56
CA ILE A 64 6.76 9.07 31.82
C ILE A 64 5.45 8.90 32.59
N HIS A 65 5.26 9.70 33.64
CA HIS A 65 4.07 9.66 34.47
C HIS A 65 3.57 11.07 34.73
N ASP A 66 2.25 11.20 34.71
CA ASP A 66 1.59 12.42 35.18
C ASP A 66 1.90 12.62 36.67
N TYR A 67 2.17 13.87 37.04
CA TYR A 67 2.45 14.26 38.42
C TYR A 67 1.36 13.80 39.39
N GLU A 68 0.09 13.89 38.99
CA GLU A 68 -1.05 13.45 39.79
C GLU A 68 -1.04 11.94 40.09
N GLU A 69 -0.62 11.11 39.12
CA GLU A 69 -0.50 9.66 39.32
C GLU A 69 0.58 9.35 40.36
N LEU A 70 1.72 10.05 40.30
CA LEU A 70 2.81 9.92 41.27
C LEU A 70 2.37 10.35 42.69
N VAL A 71 1.63 11.46 42.80
CA VAL A 71 1.11 11.96 44.09
C VAL A 71 0.09 10.99 44.71
N SER A 72 -0.76 10.38 43.87
CA SER A 72 -1.75 9.41 44.34
C SER A 72 -1.11 8.12 44.91
N ARG A 73 0.10 7.77 44.46
CA ARG A 73 0.81 6.54 44.85
C ARG A 73 1.95 6.83 45.84
N LYS A 74 1.59 7.33 47.03
CA LYS A 74 2.53 7.72 48.11
C LYS A 74 3.62 6.70 48.49
N ASN A 75 3.42 5.40 48.23
CA ASN A 75 4.38 4.34 48.58
C ASN A 75 5.22 3.82 47.41
N MET A 76 5.10 4.39 46.21
CA MET A 76 5.85 3.95 45.04
C MET A 76 7.29 4.50 45.08
N ARG A 77 8.26 3.68 45.50
CA ARG A 77 9.68 4.08 45.65
C ARG A 77 10.54 3.86 44.40
N SER A 78 10.14 2.94 43.55
CA SER A 78 10.82 2.61 42.30
C SER A 78 9.79 2.14 41.30
N TYR A 79 9.88 2.63 40.07
CA TYR A 79 9.00 2.21 38.99
C TYR A 79 9.70 1.14 38.15
N PHE A 80 9.10 -0.04 38.08
CA PHE A 80 9.56 -1.11 37.21
C PHE A 80 8.82 -1.00 35.88
N GLY A 81 9.56 -0.73 34.79
CA GLY A 81 9.00 -0.58 33.45
C GLY A 81 8.52 -1.89 32.84
N LEU A 82 7.45 -2.48 33.40
CA LEU A 82 6.86 -3.73 32.93
C LEU A 82 6.44 -3.64 31.46
N ILE A 83 5.85 -2.51 31.06
CA ILE A 83 5.39 -2.29 29.68
C ILE A 83 6.59 -2.29 28.74
N GLN A 84 7.61 -1.48 29.02
CA GLN A 84 8.85 -1.48 28.24
C GLN A 84 9.45 -2.89 28.07
N ILE A 85 9.56 -3.66 29.16
CA ILE A 85 10.12 -5.01 29.13
C ILE A 85 9.24 -5.96 28.30
N LYS A 86 7.92 -5.95 28.53
CA LYS A 86 6.99 -6.85 27.81
C LYS A 86 6.92 -6.51 26.33
N THR A 87 6.81 -5.23 25.97
CA THR A 87 6.82 -4.78 24.58
C THR A 87 8.10 -5.20 23.88
N ASN A 88 9.27 -5.02 24.51
CA ASN A 88 10.55 -5.44 23.92
C ASN A 88 10.66 -6.97 23.77
N MET A 89 10.15 -7.74 24.73
CA MET A 89 10.12 -9.20 24.65
C MET A 89 9.21 -9.68 23.52
N VAL A 90 8.00 -9.12 23.41
CA VAL A 90 7.03 -9.46 22.37
C VAL A 90 7.56 -9.08 20.99
N ALA A 91 8.08 -7.85 20.83
CA ALA A 91 8.67 -7.40 19.57
C ALA A 91 9.85 -8.28 19.15
N SER A 92 10.74 -8.66 20.10
CA SER A 92 11.87 -9.56 19.82
C SER A 92 11.40 -10.96 19.40
N TYR A 93 10.37 -11.49 20.05
CA TYR A 93 9.77 -12.77 19.68
C TYR A 93 9.17 -12.70 18.27
N MET A 94 8.37 -11.67 17.96
CA MET A 94 7.77 -11.48 16.64
C MET A 94 8.82 -11.32 15.55
N ARG A 95 9.87 -10.51 15.78
CA ARG A 95 10.99 -10.35 14.84
C ARG A 95 11.67 -11.67 14.52
N SER A 96 11.92 -12.48 15.55
CA SER A 96 12.55 -13.81 15.38
C SER A 96 11.71 -14.75 14.50
N LYS A 97 10.39 -14.55 14.43
CA LYS A 97 9.47 -15.39 13.66
C LYS A 97 9.20 -14.85 12.26
N TYR A 98 9.03 -13.53 12.12
CA TYR A 98 8.47 -12.93 10.91
C TYR A 98 9.48 -12.07 10.11
N ALA A 99 10.52 -11.53 10.76
CA ALA A 99 11.47 -10.63 10.11
C ALA A 99 12.74 -11.37 9.63
N SER A 100 12.62 -12.65 9.25
CA SER A 100 13.74 -13.43 8.74
C SER A 100 13.98 -13.13 7.25
N PRO A 101 15.16 -12.63 6.84
CA PRO A 101 15.44 -12.32 5.43
C PRO A 101 15.40 -13.56 4.52
N THR A 102 15.74 -14.73 5.06
CA THR A 102 15.80 -15.99 4.30
C THR A 102 14.42 -16.63 4.11
N ASN A 103 13.47 -16.33 5.00
CA ASN A 103 12.14 -16.90 4.97
C ASN A 103 11.08 -15.79 5.16
N PRO A 104 10.68 -15.11 4.07
CA PRO A 104 9.66 -14.08 4.16
C PRO A 104 8.31 -14.69 4.58
N PRO A 105 7.42 -13.90 5.20
CA PRO A 105 6.18 -14.39 5.82
C PRO A 105 5.05 -14.68 4.83
N PHE A 106 5.36 -14.99 3.56
CA PHE A 106 4.36 -15.32 2.54
C PHE A 106 4.78 -16.57 1.77
N ASN A 107 3.77 -17.28 1.26
CA ASN A 107 3.95 -18.40 0.36
C ASN A 107 3.13 -18.13 -0.91
N ILE A 108 3.73 -18.35 -2.08
CA ILE A 108 3.04 -18.21 -3.36
C ILE A 108 2.88 -19.61 -3.91
N THR A 109 1.64 -20.01 -4.14
CA THR A 109 1.29 -21.30 -4.72
C THR A 109 0.56 -21.08 -6.03
N PRO A 110 0.82 -21.91 -7.06
CA PRO A 110 0.06 -21.85 -8.31
C PRO A 110 -1.43 -22.08 -8.04
N THR A 111 -2.28 -21.47 -8.86
CA THR A 111 -3.72 -21.64 -8.75
C THR A 111 -4.12 -23.10 -9.01
N PRO A 112 -5.01 -23.70 -8.19
CA PRO A 112 -5.38 -25.12 -8.34
C PRO A 112 -6.13 -25.46 -9.63
N ILE A 113 -6.74 -24.45 -10.28
CA ILE A 113 -7.52 -24.60 -11.50
C ILE A 113 -6.75 -23.91 -12.61
N VAL A 114 -6.04 -24.70 -13.42
CA VAL A 114 -5.45 -24.19 -14.67
C VAL A 114 -6.51 -24.27 -15.76
N GLU A 115 -7.02 -23.12 -16.18
CA GLU A 115 -7.79 -23.04 -17.41
C GLU A 115 -6.84 -23.30 -18.58
N LEU A 116 -7.08 -24.37 -19.32
CA LEU A 116 -6.27 -24.74 -20.47
C LEU A 116 -6.43 -23.67 -21.56
N PRO A 117 -5.34 -23.05 -22.06
CA PRO A 117 -5.39 -22.18 -23.23
C PRO A 117 -6.00 -22.92 -24.43
N GLU A 118 -6.66 -22.22 -25.35
CA GLU A 118 -7.31 -22.84 -26.52
C GLU A 118 -6.32 -23.69 -27.34
N ASN A 119 -5.11 -23.19 -27.57
CA ASN A 119 -4.02 -23.93 -28.24
C ASN A 119 -3.70 -25.29 -27.60
N LYS A 120 -3.87 -25.44 -26.27
CA LYS A 120 -3.60 -26.68 -25.54
C LYS A 120 -4.80 -27.63 -25.56
N LYS A 121 -6.02 -27.12 -25.75
CA LYS A 121 -7.22 -27.94 -25.98
C LYS A 121 -7.10 -28.67 -27.32
N ASP A 122 -6.59 -27.98 -28.34
CA ASP A 122 -6.37 -28.55 -29.68
C ASP A 122 -5.31 -29.65 -29.67
N GLN A 123 -4.19 -29.44 -28.97
CA GLN A 123 -3.18 -30.49 -28.76
C GLN A 123 -3.74 -31.72 -28.01
N GLY A 124 -4.66 -31.51 -27.07
CA GLY A 124 -5.35 -32.60 -26.39
C GLY A 124 -6.22 -33.43 -27.34
N LEU A 125 -6.93 -32.77 -28.26
CA LEU A 125 -7.72 -33.43 -29.29
C LEU A 125 -6.84 -34.20 -30.29
N GLU A 126 -5.71 -33.63 -30.70
CA GLU A 126 -4.73 -34.30 -31.56
C GLU A 126 -4.16 -35.57 -30.91
N ARG A 127 -3.82 -35.53 -29.62
CA ARG A 127 -3.34 -36.71 -28.87
C ARG A 127 -4.39 -37.82 -28.82
N VAL A 128 -5.65 -37.47 -28.58
CA VAL A 128 -6.76 -38.44 -28.58
C VAL A 128 -6.99 -39.04 -29.97
N ASN A 129 -6.93 -38.22 -31.02
CA ASN A 129 -7.05 -38.68 -32.41
C ASN A 129 -5.91 -39.63 -32.81
N ALA A 130 -4.67 -39.32 -32.42
CA ALA A 130 -3.52 -40.17 -32.67
C ALA A 130 -3.62 -41.53 -31.95
N ALA A 131 -4.09 -41.54 -30.69
CA ALA A 131 -4.30 -42.78 -29.93
C ALA A 131 -5.41 -43.66 -30.55
N LEU A 132 -6.47 -43.03 -31.07
CA LEU A 132 -7.53 -43.68 -31.84
C LEU A 132 -6.99 -44.34 -33.11
N LEU A 133 -6.19 -43.59 -33.89
CA LEU A 133 -5.62 -44.07 -35.15
C LEU A 133 -4.67 -45.26 -34.92
N ASN A 134 -3.81 -45.20 -33.91
CA ASN A 134 -2.91 -46.30 -33.56
C ASN A 134 -3.69 -47.58 -33.19
N ARG A 135 -4.78 -47.42 -32.43
CA ARG A 135 -5.64 -48.56 -32.06
C ARG A 135 -6.39 -49.15 -33.26
N MET A 136 -6.80 -48.31 -34.23
CA MET A 136 -7.40 -48.78 -35.48
C MET A 136 -6.41 -49.61 -36.31
N ILE A 137 -5.16 -49.17 -36.38
CA ILE A 137 -4.08 -49.88 -37.08
C ILE A 137 -3.79 -51.23 -36.40
N GLU A 138 -3.68 -51.25 -35.06
CA GLU A 138 -3.47 -52.48 -34.28
C GLU A 138 -4.62 -53.48 -34.39
N SER A 139 -5.85 -52.98 -34.52
CA SER A 139 -7.05 -53.82 -34.59
C SER A 139 -7.45 -54.20 -36.02
N GLY A 140 -6.74 -53.70 -37.05
CA GLY A 140 -7.01 -53.99 -38.46
C GLY A 140 -8.38 -53.53 -38.96
N LEU A 141 -8.99 -52.51 -38.32
CA LEU A 141 -10.34 -52.04 -38.62
C LEU A 141 -10.32 -50.90 -39.65
N PRO A 142 -11.12 -50.95 -40.73
CA PRO A 142 -11.26 -49.83 -41.67
C PRO A 142 -12.00 -48.65 -41.01
N PRO A 143 -11.78 -47.40 -41.46
CA PRO A 143 -12.37 -46.19 -40.86
C PRO A 143 -13.91 -46.22 -40.79
N GLU A 144 -14.55 -46.95 -41.70
CA GLU A 144 -16.01 -47.09 -41.77
C GLU A 144 -16.60 -47.97 -40.65
N ALA A 145 -15.79 -48.78 -39.95
CA ALA A 145 -16.25 -49.68 -38.88
C ALA A 145 -16.42 -49.00 -37.51
N LEU A 146 -16.18 -47.68 -37.43
CA LEU A 146 -16.29 -46.90 -36.19
C LEU A 146 -17.74 -46.48 -35.87
N LEU A 147 -18.59 -46.45 -36.90
CA LEU A 147 -19.97 -46.03 -36.84
C LEU A 147 -20.85 -47.29 -36.76
N GLY A 148 -21.77 -47.33 -35.80
CA GLY A 148 -22.86 -48.30 -35.82
C GLY A 148 -23.85 -47.98 -36.94
N ASP A 149 -24.76 -48.91 -37.22
CA ASP A 149 -25.78 -48.79 -38.29
C ASP A 149 -26.64 -47.51 -38.19
N ASP A 150 -26.64 -46.86 -37.02
CA ASP A 150 -27.39 -45.64 -36.70
C ASP A 150 -26.58 -44.33 -36.93
N GLY A 151 -25.34 -44.43 -37.42
CA GLY A 151 -24.45 -43.27 -37.62
C GLY A 151 -23.81 -42.72 -36.34
N PHE A 152 -23.93 -43.42 -35.21
CA PHE A 152 -23.28 -43.09 -33.93
C PHE A 152 -22.08 -44.00 -33.65
N LEU A 153 -21.08 -43.49 -32.91
CA LEU A 153 -19.91 -44.27 -32.49
C LEU A 153 -20.30 -45.49 -31.66
N LEU A 154 -19.68 -46.65 -31.92
CA LEU A 154 -19.88 -47.86 -31.12
C LEU A 154 -19.63 -47.58 -29.62
N PRO A 155 -20.45 -48.11 -28.69
CA PRO A 155 -20.34 -47.81 -27.24
C PRO A 155 -18.97 -48.12 -26.63
N LYS A 156 -18.27 -49.15 -27.13
CA LYS A 156 -16.91 -49.49 -26.71
C LYS A 156 -15.88 -48.45 -27.13
N ILE A 157 -16.08 -47.82 -28.28
CA ILE A 157 -15.21 -46.76 -28.83
C ILE A 157 -15.50 -45.44 -28.11
N ALA A 158 -16.77 -45.12 -27.86
CA ALA A 158 -17.16 -43.95 -27.08
C ALA A 158 -16.55 -43.97 -25.67
N LYS A 159 -16.58 -45.12 -24.99
CA LYS A 159 -15.96 -45.28 -23.67
C LYS A 159 -14.44 -45.15 -23.71
N PHE A 160 -13.79 -45.67 -24.76
CA PHE A 160 -12.35 -45.52 -24.96
C PHE A 160 -11.94 -44.07 -25.22
N ILE A 161 -12.70 -43.33 -26.04
CA ILE A 161 -12.49 -41.90 -26.28
C ILE A 161 -12.65 -41.10 -24.98
N GLU A 162 -13.64 -41.45 -24.16
CA GLU A 162 -13.86 -40.81 -22.87
C GLU A 162 -12.67 -41.02 -21.91
N ASP A 163 -12.19 -42.26 -21.79
CA ASP A 163 -11.05 -42.61 -20.95
C ASP A 163 -9.75 -41.94 -21.44
N GLN A 164 -9.49 -41.97 -22.75
CA GLN A 164 -8.33 -41.28 -23.36
C GLN A 164 -8.42 -39.76 -23.24
N SER A 165 -9.61 -39.17 -23.38
CA SER A 165 -9.82 -37.73 -23.18
C SER A 165 -9.57 -37.34 -21.72
N LYS A 166 -9.96 -38.17 -20.75
CA LYS A 166 -9.68 -37.97 -19.33
C LYS A 166 -8.19 -38.04 -19.03
N GLU A 167 -7.48 -39.04 -19.57
CA GLU A 167 -6.02 -39.17 -19.43
C GLU A 167 -5.26 -38.01 -20.08
N ALA A 168 -5.61 -37.63 -21.32
CA ALA A 168 -5.01 -36.51 -22.02
C ALA A 168 -5.22 -35.18 -21.28
N LYS A 169 -6.44 -34.94 -20.75
CA LYS A 169 -6.73 -33.78 -19.90
C LYS A 169 -5.93 -33.80 -18.60
N ALA A 170 -5.76 -34.96 -17.98
CA ALA A 170 -4.98 -35.08 -16.74
C ALA A 170 -3.48 -34.79 -16.99
N LEU A 171 -2.91 -35.34 -18.06
CA LEU A 171 -1.52 -35.07 -18.46
C LEU A 171 -1.29 -33.60 -18.80
N LEU A 172 -2.18 -33.00 -19.60
CA LEU A 172 -2.07 -31.57 -19.94
C LEU A 172 -2.18 -30.68 -18.70
N ARG A 173 -3.09 -31.01 -17.77
CA ARG A 173 -3.17 -30.31 -16.48
C ARG A 173 -1.89 -30.46 -15.66
N GLN A 174 -1.27 -31.63 -15.68
CA GLN A 174 -0.01 -31.86 -14.98
C GLN A 174 1.14 -31.07 -15.60
N GLU A 175 1.26 -31.06 -16.93
CA GLU A 175 2.24 -30.26 -17.66
C GLU A 175 2.08 -28.76 -17.34
N GLU A 176 0.84 -28.24 -17.40
CA GLU A 176 0.56 -26.85 -17.07
C GLU A 176 0.81 -26.51 -15.60
N LEU A 177 0.47 -27.42 -14.68
CA LEU A 177 0.76 -27.24 -13.27
C LEU A 177 2.27 -27.19 -13.00
N GLN A 178 3.06 -27.97 -13.75
CA GLN A 178 4.52 -27.92 -13.68
C GLN A 178 5.06 -26.57 -14.19
N ILE A 179 4.56 -26.08 -15.33
CA ILE A 179 4.92 -24.76 -15.87
C ILE A 179 4.54 -23.65 -14.87
N ALA A 180 3.33 -23.70 -14.31
CA ALA A 180 2.86 -22.75 -13.31
C ALA A 180 3.70 -22.80 -12.03
N SER A 181 4.12 -24.00 -11.60
CA SER A 181 5.01 -24.19 -10.46
C SER A 181 6.40 -23.58 -10.71
N GLU A 182 6.99 -23.81 -11.88
CA GLU A 182 8.26 -23.21 -12.27
C GLU A 182 8.18 -21.68 -12.38
N ALA A 183 7.10 -21.15 -12.95
CA ALA A 183 6.85 -19.71 -13.02
C ALA A 183 6.68 -19.10 -11.63
N THR A 184 5.95 -19.79 -10.75
CA THR A 184 5.77 -19.39 -9.34
C THR A 184 7.11 -19.39 -8.60
N ALA A 185 7.95 -20.40 -8.79
CA ALA A 185 9.29 -20.45 -8.18
C ALA A 185 10.18 -19.27 -8.62
N LYS A 186 10.17 -18.94 -9.92
CA LYS A 186 10.87 -17.76 -10.44
C LYS A 186 10.33 -16.46 -9.83
N MET A 187 9.01 -16.34 -9.72
CA MET A 187 8.35 -15.18 -9.12
C MET A 187 8.69 -15.03 -7.64
N ILE A 188 8.73 -16.14 -6.89
CA ILE A 188 9.15 -16.13 -5.47
C ILE A 188 10.57 -15.59 -5.33
N THR A 189 11.51 -16.05 -6.18
CA THR A 189 12.88 -15.55 -6.17
C THR A 189 12.92 -14.05 -6.48
N LEU A 190 12.20 -13.60 -7.52
CA LEU A 190 12.14 -12.18 -7.89
C LEU A 190 11.60 -11.30 -6.74
N ILE A 191 10.49 -11.71 -6.12
CA ILE A 191 9.90 -10.96 -5.01
C ILE A 191 10.83 -10.96 -3.81
N LYS A 192 11.49 -12.08 -3.49
CA LYS A 192 12.48 -12.14 -2.40
C LYS A 192 13.63 -11.16 -2.64
N ASP A 193 14.18 -11.13 -3.85
CA ASP A 193 15.26 -10.21 -4.20
C ASP A 193 14.79 -8.75 -4.04
N GLN A 194 13.59 -8.43 -4.54
CA GLN A 194 13.00 -7.09 -4.38
C GLN A 194 12.78 -6.71 -2.90
N LEU A 195 12.30 -7.61 -2.06
CA LEU A 195 12.08 -7.30 -0.64
C LEU A 195 13.39 -7.12 0.13
N VAL A 196 14.42 -7.90 -0.20
CA VAL A 196 15.75 -7.78 0.41
C VAL A 196 16.42 -6.47 -0.03
N GLU A 197 16.40 -6.16 -1.33
CA GLU A 197 17.02 -4.96 -1.88
C GLU A 197 16.36 -3.66 -1.39
N ASN A 198 15.06 -3.70 -1.08
CA ASN A 198 14.28 -2.50 -0.79
C ASN A 198 13.86 -2.34 0.69
N ASN A 199 14.69 -2.84 1.60
CA ASN A 199 14.58 -2.59 3.03
C ASN A 199 13.29 -3.10 3.72
N PHE A 200 12.62 -4.09 3.13
CA PHE A 200 11.37 -4.64 3.69
C PHE A 200 11.60 -5.29 5.05
N SER A 201 12.65 -6.11 5.20
CA SER A 201 12.93 -6.83 6.45
C SER A 201 13.17 -5.88 7.63
N GLN A 202 13.89 -4.77 7.40
CA GLN A 202 14.08 -3.75 8.43
C GLN A 202 12.77 -3.05 8.75
N THR A 203 12.03 -2.62 7.73
CA THR A 203 10.72 -1.97 7.89
C THR A 203 9.76 -2.84 8.68
N LEU A 204 9.68 -4.14 8.37
CA LEU A 204 8.84 -5.09 9.09
C LEU A 204 9.32 -5.25 10.54
N SER A 205 10.63 -5.35 10.78
CA SER A 205 11.19 -5.44 12.13
C SER A 205 10.87 -4.21 13.00
N GLU A 206 10.92 -3.02 12.42
CA GLU A 206 10.54 -1.78 13.07
C GLU A 206 9.02 -1.74 13.32
N SER A 207 8.23 -2.13 12.32
CA SER A 207 6.75 -2.12 12.39
C SER A 207 6.19 -3.15 13.38
N LEU A 208 6.88 -4.26 13.61
CA LEU A 208 6.50 -5.25 14.64
C LEU A 208 6.63 -4.70 16.07
N PHE A 209 7.45 -3.67 16.27
CA PHE A 209 7.45 -2.96 17.55
C PHE A 209 6.14 -2.23 17.78
N ASP A 210 5.55 -1.68 16.70
CA ASP A 210 4.26 -0.99 16.79
C ASP A 210 3.24 -1.94 17.35
N ILE A 211 2.98 -3.10 16.72
CA ILE A 211 2.03 -4.12 17.22
C ILE A 211 2.21 -4.44 18.70
N ALA A 212 3.46 -4.52 19.17
CA ALA A 212 3.76 -4.86 20.55
C ALA A 212 3.43 -3.73 21.55
N LEU A 213 3.38 -2.48 21.09
CA LEU A 213 3.05 -1.29 21.89
C LEU A 213 1.63 -0.80 21.62
N MET A 214 1.34 -0.52 20.35
CA MET A 214 0.07 -0.11 19.76
C MET A 214 -0.44 -1.28 18.92
N PRO A 215 -1.66 -1.80 19.09
CA PRO A 215 -2.11 -3.03 18.43
C PRO A 215 -2.36 -2.92 16.90
N VAL A 216 -1.59 -2.08 16.19
CA VAL A 216 -1.64 -1.81 14.77
C VAL A 216 -0.22 -1.55 14.26
N MET A 217 0.10 -2.03 13.06
CA MET A 217 1.26 -1.56 12.30
C MET A 217 0.80 -1.08 10.94
N VAL A 218 1.49 -0.08 10.40
CA VAL A 218 1.21 0.48 9.09
C VAL A 218 2.52 0.55 8.32
N ILE A 219 2.53 -0.06 7.12
CA ILE A 219 3.69 -0.08 6.24
C ILE A 219 3.31 0.69 4.98
N GLY A 220 4.05 1.76 4.71
CA GLY A 220 3.96 2.51 3.47
C GLY A 220 4.75 1.82 2.37
N TYR A 221 4.16 1.79 1.17
CA TYR A 221 4.82 1.42 -0.07
C TYR A 221 5.07 2.69 -0.89
N ASP A 222 6.29 2.84 -1.38
CA ASP A 222 6.70 3.98 -2.19
C ASP A 222 7.56 3.54 -3.36
N ASN A 223 7.54 4.30 -4.45
CA ASN A 223 8.45 4.13 -5.56
C ASN A 223 9.54 5.20 -5.50
N GLN A 224 10.79 4.79 -5.31
CA GLN A 224 11.93 5.70 -5.27
C GLN A 224 12.82 5.51 -6.50
N ALA A 225 13.21 6.64 -7.11
CA ALA A 225 14.21 6.66 -8.16
C ALA A 225 15.60 6.44 -7.54
N VAL A 226 16.14 5.24 -7.70
CA VAL A 226 17.47 4.88 -7.21
C VAL A 226 18.44 4.88 -8.38
N VAL A 227 19.62 5.46 -8.15
CA VAL A 227 20.74 5.33 -9.07
C VAL A 227 21.28 3.91 -8.96
N ASP A 228 21.07 3.13 -10.00
CA ASP A 228 21.61 1.78 -10.12
C ASP A 228 22.78 1.77 -11.12
N TYR A 229 23.62 0.76 -11.00
CA TYR A 229 24.72 0.57 -11.92
C TYR A 229 24.61 -0.78 -12.62
N GLN A 230 24.37 -0.72 -13.92
CA GLN A 230 24.10 -1.90 -14.73
C GLN A 230 25.24 -2.14 -15.71
N TRP A 231 25.62 -3.40 -15.87
CA TRP A 231 26.53 -3.81 -16.91
C TRP A 231 25.82 -3.76 -18.26
N GLN A 232 26.23 -2.83 -19.12
CA GLN A 232 25.79 -2.78 -20.51
C GLN A 232 26.99 -2.93 -21.43
N LYS A 233 27.01 -4.02 -22.22
CA LYS A 233 28.05 -4.29 -23.22
C LYS A 233 29.48 -4.12 -22.67
N ASN A 234 29.79 -4.77 -21.54
CA ASN A 234 31.07 -4.67 -20.82
C ASN A 234 31.45 -3.29 -20.25
N LYS A 235 30.50 -2.36 -20.13
CA LYS A 235 30.70 -1.09 -19.42
C LYS A 235 29.71 -0.96 -18.27
N TYR A 236 30.19 -0.47 -17.14
CA TYR A 236 29.36 -0.14 -15.99
C TYR A 236 28.69 1.21 -16.25
N VAL A 237 27.37 1.20 -16.48
CA VAL A 237 26.59 2.39 -16.82
C VAL A 237 25.66 2.73 -15.66
N LYS A 238 25.69 4.01 -15.26
CA LYS A 238 24.77 4.58 -14.27
C LYS A 238 23.39 4.70 -14.91
N LYS A 239 22.37 4.03 -14.38
CA LYS A 239 20.98 4.12 -14.84
C LYS A 239 20.09 4.42 -13.64
N THR A 240 19.24 5.44 -13.75
CA THR A 240 18.19 5.67 -12.77
C THR A 240 17.07 4.65 -13.00
N VAL A 241 16.74 3.88 -11.97
CA VAL A 241 15.68 2.87 -12.00
C VAL A 241 14.74 3.14 -10.84
N ILE A 242 13.43 3.04 -11.09
CA ILE A 242 12.41 3.15 -10.04
C ILE A 242 12.36 1.80 -9.31
N ARG A 243 12.57 1.82 -7.99
CA ARG A 243 12.48 0.63 -7.14
C ARG A 243 11.40 0.80 -6.06
N PRO A 244 10.66 -0.27 -5.75
CA PRO A 244 9.64 -0.24 -4.70
C PRO A 244 10.28 -0.28 -3.33
N THR A 245 10.19 0.80 -2.55
CA THR A 245 10.69 0.92 -1.19
C THR A 245 9.59 0.80 -0.15
N PHE A 246 9.92 0.23 1.01
CA PHE A 246 9.01 0.14 2.14
C PHE A 246 9.47 1.07 3.27
N ARG A 247 8.51 1.62 4.00
CA ARG A 247 8.78 2.41 5.20
C ARG A 247 7.75 2.16 6.28
N ARG A 248 8.17 2.23 7.54
CA ARG A 248 7.28 2.18 8.69
C ARG A 248 6.52 3.49 8.79
N ILE A 249 5.20 3.42 8.88
CA ILE A 249 4.36 4.55 9.27
C ILE A 249 4.05 4.37 10.75
N ASN A 250 4.53 5.31 11.58
CA ASN A 250 4.17 5.30 12.99
C ASN A 250 2.64 5.41 13.11
N PRO A 251 1.94 4.53 13.84
CA PRO A 251 0.48 4.58 13.98
C PRO A 251 -0.10 5.93 14.43
N ILE A 252 0.69 6.75 15.12
CA ILE A 252 0.33 8.12 15.54
C ILE A 252 0.08 9.05 14.34
N ASN A 253 0.78 8.79 13.26
CA ASN A 253 0.73 9.53 12.01
C ASN A 253 -0.27 8.92 11.02
N ALA A 254 -0.88 7.78 11.36
CA ALA A 254 -1.87 7.10 10.54
C ALA A 254 -3.29 7.56 10.93
N PHE A 255 -4.05 8.01 9.94
CA PHE A 255 -5.42 8.47 10.07
C PHE A 255 -6.30 7.67 9.12
N PHE A 256 -7.08 6.76 9.69
CA PHE A 256 -8.02 5.92 8.94
C PHE A 256 -9.35 6.66 8.76
N ALA A 257 -10.03 6.40 7.65
CA ALA A 257 -11.37 6.90 7.46
C ALA A 257 -12.33 6.37 8.55
N PRO A 258 -13.31 7.18 9.01
CA PRO A 258 -14.25 6.76 10.05
C PRO A 258 -15.17 5.59 9.66
N ASP A 259 -15.37 5.38 8.37
CA ASP A 259 -16.19 4.30 7.80
C ASP A 259 -15.43 2.97 7.68
N ALA A 260 -14.11 2.97 7.88
CA ALA A 260 -13.28 1.78 7.80
C ALA A 260 -13.61 0.78 8.92
N THR A 261 -13.99 -0.44 8.55
CA THR A 261 -14.10 -1.56 9.50
C THR A 261 -12.83 -2.42 9.53
N ASN A 262 -12.03 -2.35 8.45
CA ASN A 262 -10.75 -3.00 8.29
C ASN A 262 -9.82 -2.14 7.42
N ALA A 263 -8.62 -2.65 7.12
CA ALA A 263 -7.61 -1.89 6.37
C ALA A 263 -7.91 -1.74 4.86
N GLN A 264 -8.97 -2.37 4.34
CA GLN A 264 -9.26 -2.46 2.90
C GLN A 264 -10.59 -1.81 2.49
N ASP A 265 -11.43 -1.40 3.43
CA ASP A 265 -12.80 -0.90 3.15
C ASP A 265 -13.04 0.56 3.53
N GLY A 266 -12.02 1.27 4.00
CA GLY A 266 -12.11 2.70 4.26
C GLY A 266 -12.18 3.51 2.96
N SER A 267 -12.97 4.59 2.97
CA SER A 267 -13.04 5.53 1.84
C SER A 267 -11.72 6.25 1.56
N PHE A 268 -10.89 6.41 2.60
CA PHE A 268 -9.56 6.99 2.51
C PHE A 268 -8.62 6.51 3.63
N PHE A 269 -7.33 6.71 3.41
CA PHE A 269 -6.28 6.58 4.40
C PHE A 269 -5.35 7.78 4.29
N ILE A 270 -5.09 8.46 5.40
CA ILE A 270 -4.20 9.62 5.45
C ILE A 270 -3.01 9.34 6.35
N GLU A 271 -1.82 9.59 5.82
CA GLU A 271 -0.60 9.68 6.59
C GLU A 271 -0.18 11.14 6.76
N LEU A 272 0.04 11.54 8.01
CA LEU A 272 0.72 12.78 8.34
C LEU A 272 2.24 12.57 8.34
N THR A 273 2.92 13.08 7.32
CA THR A 273 4.36 12.96 7.15
C THR A 273 5.05 14.32 7.28
N LYS A 274 6.38 14.30 7.34
CA LYS A 274 7.22 15.49 7.40
C LYS A 274 8.21 15.42 6.26
N ARG A 275 8.39 16.54 5.56
CA ARG A 275 9.36 16.66 4.47
C ARG A 275 10.27 17.83 4.74
N THR A 276 11.57 17.63 4.58
CA THR A 276 12.52 18.73 4.54
C THR A 276 12.42 19.47 3.21
N LYS A 277 12.72 20.77 3.18
CA LYS A 277 12.84 21.51 1.92
C LYS A 277 13.80 20.85 0.93
N ALA A 278 14.88 20.23 1.42
CA ALA A 278 15.83 19.49 0.59
C ALA A 278 15.20 18.23 -0.06
N GLN A 279 14.35 17.51 0.67
CA GLN A 279 13.60 16.38 0.11
C GLN A 279 12.60 16.88 -0.94
N LEU A 280 11.86 17.96 -0.67
CA LEU A 280 10.94 18.56 -1.64
C LEU A 280 11.67 18.97 -2.94
N SER A 281 12.82 19.63 -2.82
CA SER A 281 13.65 19.97 -3.98
C SER A 281 14.11 18.76 -4.79
N SER A 282 14.28 17.59 -4.14
CA SER A 282 14.66 16.36 -4.82
C SER A 282 13.56 15.76 -5.70
N PHE A 283 12.31 16.24 -5.57
CA PHE A 283 11.19 15.83 -6.41
C PHE A 283 10.99 16.71 -7.64
N LEU A 284 11.68 17.85 -7.74
CA LEU A 284 11.64 18.70 -8.92
C LEU A 284 12.14 17.94 -10.16
N GLY A 285 11.42 18.08 -11.26
CA GLY A 285 11.64 17.38 -12.52
C GLY A 285 11.19 15.91 -12.53
N LYS A 286 10.41 15.45 -11.54
CA LYS A 286 9.87 14.09 -11.45
C LYS A 286 8.36 14.03 -11.74
N GLU A 287 7.93 14.71 -12.80
CA GLU A 287 6.53 14.75 -13.25
C GLU A 287 6.00 13.34 -13.58
N GLU A 288 6.87 12.43 -14.02
CA GLU A 288 6.59 11.00 -14.25
C GLU A 288 6.10 10.24 -13.01
N LEU A 289 6.34 10.77 -11.81
CA LEU A 289 5.85 10.24 -10.53
C LEU A 289 4.64 11.02 -10.01
N GLY A 290 4.05 11.89 -10.83
CA GLY A 290 2.89 12.71 -10.51
C GLY A 290 3.19 14.00 -9.74
N TYR A 291 4.47 14.40 -9.59
CA TYR A 291 4.82 15.62 -8.86
C TYR A 291 4.57 16.89 -9.70
N ASN A 292 4.07 17.94 -9.04
CA ASN A 292 3.87 19.26 -9.63
C ASN A 292 5.04 20.18 -9.27
N ASP A 293 5.88 20.50 -10.27
CA ASP A 293 7.07 21.33 -10.11
C ASP A 293 6.78 22.77 -9.66
N GLU A 294 5.66 23.35 -10.10
CA GLU A 294 5.27 24.71 -9.72
C GLU A 294 4.82 24.76 -8.26
N ALA A 295 3.94 23.82 -7.86
CA ALA A 295 3.51 23.67 -6.48
C ALA A 295 4.71 23.41 -5.55
N LEU A 296 5.62 22.50 -5.93
CA LEU A 296 6.84 22.24 -5.17
C LEU A 296 7.71 23.48 -4.99
N ARG A 297 7.96 24.26 -6.05
CA ARG A 297 8.76 25.51 -5.96
C ARG A 297 8.12 26.53 -5.03
N CYS A 298 6.79 26.67 -5.08
CA CYS A 298 6.07 27.55 -4.17
C CYS A 298 6.25 27.11 -2.71
N VAL A 299 5.94 25.84 -2.40
CA VAL A 299 6.08 25.30 -1.03
C VAL A 299 7.52 25.41 -0.50
N ILE A 300 8.53 25.18 -1.34
CA ILE A 300 9.94 25.31 -0.93
C ILE A 300 10.27 26.75 -0.54
N ASN A 301 9.79 27.72 -1.31
CA ASN A 301 10.14 29.13 -1.14
C ASN A 301 9.30 29.82 -0.05
N THR A 302 7.98 29.64 -0.07
CA THR A 302 7.01 30.41 0.71
C THR A 302 6.15 29.55 1.65
N GLY A 303 6.36 28.22 1.69
CA GLY A 303 5.46 27.32 2.42
C GLY A 303 5.38 27.58 3.92
N ASP A 304 4.16 27.59 4.46
CA ASP A 304 3.92 27.70 5.90
C ASP A 304 4.10 26.34 6.60
N THR A 305 4.93 26.32 7.64
CA THR A 305 5.17 25.13 8.46
C THR A 305 4.01 24.79 9.40
N HIS A 306 3.14 25.77 9.69
CA HIS A 306 2.03 25.66 10.63
C HIS A 306 0.66 25.58 9.94
N TRP A 307 0.61 25.36 8.63
CA TRP A 307 -0.62 25.36 7.82
C TRP A 307 -1.72 24.39 8.29
N LEU A 308 -1.35 23.33 9.02
CA LEU A 308 -2.29 22.37 9.61
C LEU A 308 -2.91 22.82 10.95
N GLY A 309 -2.48 23.95 11.50
CA GLY A 309 -2.93 24.46 12.80
C GLY A 309 -2.67 23.48 13.96
N LEU A 310 -1.62 22.68 13.86
CA LEU A 310 -1.25 21.71 14.91
C LEU A 310 -0.59 22.48 16.06
N ASN A 311 -1.14 22.32 17.26
CA ASN A 311 -0.65 23.02 18.44
C ASN A 311 0.72 22.45 18.85
N THR A 312 1.76 23.28 18.77
CA THR A 312 3.17 22.96 19.05
C THR A 312 3.56 23.21 20.52
N ASP A 313 2.65 23.70 21.37
CA ASP A 313 2.97 24.06 22.75
C ASP A 313 3.02 22.86 23.71
N ASN A 314 2.53 21.69 23.30
CA ASN A 314 2.46 20.49 24.13
C ASN A 314 3.49 19.44 23.70
N LYS A 315 4.57 19.30 24.48
CA LYS A 315 5.65 18.29 24.33
C LYS A 315 5.17 16.85 24.60
N GLY A 316 4.23 16.35 23.80
CA GLY A 316 3.66 15.01 23.91
C GLY A 316 4.03 14.10 22.74
N VAL A 317 3.57 12.86 22.79
CA VAL A 317 3.86 11.83 21.79
C VAL A 317 3.08 12.03 20.49
N LEU A 318 1.92 12.68 20.61
CA LEU A 318 1.12 13.14 19.47
C LEU A 318 1.67 14.42 18.85
N ASP A 319 2.80 14.93 19.36
CA ASP A 319 3.35 16.19 18.92
C ASP A 319 4.00 16.00 17.55
N TYR A 320 3.46 16.70 16.57
CA TYR A 320 3.91 16.63 15.20
C TYR A 320 5.10 17.58 14.96
N MET A 321 5.92 17.85 15.98
CA MET A 321 7.00 18.86 15.92
C MET A 321 7.85 18.76 14.67
N LEU A 322 7.92 19.87 13.95
CA LEU A 322 8.86 20.04 12.86
C LEU A 322 10.22 20.44 13.43
N VAL A 323 11.28 19.92 12.84
CA VAL A 323 12.63 20.46 12.98
C VAL A 323 12.81 21.62 11.99
N ASP A 324 13.77 22.50 12.23
CA ASP A 324 14.13 23.58 11.31
C ASP A 324 14.24 23.08 9.86
N ASN A 325 13.55 23.73 8.93
CA ASN A 325 13.40 23.39 7.50
C ASN A 325 12.52 22.17 7.16
N GLU A 326 11.74 21.65 8.09
CA GLU A 326 10.67 20.68 7.80
C GLU A 326 9.32 21.37 7.59
N ILE A 327 8.47 20.74 6.80
CA ILE A 327 7.07 21.11 6.62
C ILE A 327 6.19 19.87 6.72
N HIS A 328 4.98 20.05 7.25
CA HIS A 328 3.97 18.99 7.29
C HIS A 328 3.44 18.70 5.89
N THR A 329 3.25 17.41 5.62
CA THR A 329 2.69 16.95 4.37
C THR A 329 1.65 15.86 4.67
N LEU A 330 0.50 15.94 4.02
CA LEU A 330 -0.53 14.90 4.08
C LEU A 330 -0.40 14.01 2.86
N ARG A 331 -0.27 12.70 3.06
CA ARG A 331 -0.38 11.71 2.00
C ARG A 331 -1.70 10.99 2.13
N CYS A 332 -2.58 11.18 1.16
CA CYS A 332 -3.92 10.64 1.14
C CYS A 332 -4.04 9.57 0.06
N GLN A 333 -4.41 8.37 0.46
CA GLN A 333 -4.87 7.32 -0.44
C GLN A 333 -6.39 7.34 -0.42
N MET A 334 -7.04 7.59 -1.56
CA MET A 334 -8.49 7.65 -1.63
C MET A 334 -9.03 7.31 -3.02
N LEU A 335 -10.31 6.94 -3.08
CA LEU A 335 -11.04 6.76 -4.33
C LEU A 335 -11.55 8.11 -4.84
N ILE A 336 -11.23 8.44 -6.08
CA ILE A 336 -11.65 9.69 -6.74
C ILE A 336 -12.30 9.37 -8.07
N GLN A 337 -13.36 10.08 -8.39
CA GLN A 337 -14.05 9.94 -9.65
C GLN A 337 -13.18 10.48 -10.79
N GLY A 338 -13.20 9.79 -11.94
CA GLY A 338 -12.40 10.17 -13.12
C GLY A 338 -12.64 11.61 -13.56
N LYS A 339 -13.87 12.11 -13.43
CA LYS A 339 -14.24 13.50 -13.71
C LYS A 339 -13.40 14.50 -12.91
N ASP A 340 -13.32 14.33 -11.59
CA ASP A 340 -12.58 15.25 -10.72
C ASP A 340 -11.07 15.23 -11.04
N LEU A 341 -10.54 14.07 -11.47
CA LEU A 341 -9.15 13.94 -11.90
C LEU A 341 -8.89 14.58 -13.26
N ILE A 342 -9.85 14.50 -14.19
CA ILE A 342 -9.78 15.20 -15.49
C ILE A 342 -9.82 16.71 -15.25
N ASP A 343 -10.73 17.19 -14.41
CA ASP A 343 -10.89 18.61 -14.07
C ASP A 343 -9.61 19.14 -13.40
N TYR A 344 -8.94 18.33 -12.57
CA TYR A 344 -7.64 18.65 -11.98
C TYR A 344 -6.47 18.64 -13.01
N GLY A 345 -6.64 18.02 -14.18
CA GLY A 345 -5.65 18.02 -15.26
C GLY A 345 -4.85 16.72 -15.44
N VAL A 346 -5.33 15.59 -14.90
CA VAL A 346 -4.71 14.28 -15.10
C VAL A 346 -5.00 13.77 -16.52
N SER A 347 -4.02 13.95 -17.42
CA SER A 347 -4.16 13.63 -18.86
C SER A 347 -4.22 12.13 -19.21
N SER A 348 -3.99 11.23 -18.24
CA SER A 348 -4.00 9.79 -18.49
C SER A 348 -5.40 9.16 -18.55
N ILE A 349 -6.43 9.86 -18.06
CA ILE A 349 -7.81 9.36 -18.00
C ILE A 349 -8.57 9.85 -19.24
N LYS A 350 -9.33 8.96 -19.87
CA LYS A 350 -10.18 9.32 -21.01
C LYS A 350 -11.53 9.83 -20.52
N GLU A 351 -12.17 10.68 -21.30
CA GLU A 351 -13.52 11.17 -21.02
C GLU A 351 -14.56 10.03 -20.91
N SER A 352 -14.32 8.89 -21.57
CA SER A 352 -15.15 7.68 -21.43
C SER A 352 -15.10 7.03 -20.04
N GLU A 353 -14.08 7.34 -19.25
CA GLU A 353 -13.81 6.79 -17.92
C GLU A 353 -14.13 7.82 -16.81
N ALA A 354 -14.81 8.91 -17.15
CA ALA A 354 -15.09 10.00 -16.21
C ALA A 354 -15.99 9.58 -15.02
N ASP A 355 -16.85 8.58 -15.21
CA ASP A 355 -17.72 8.04 -14.15
C ASP A 355 -17.05 6.93 -13.32
N ASP A 356 -15.87 6.46 -13.74
CA ASP A 356 -15.15 5.41 -13.03
C ASP A 356 -14.41 5.98 -11.82
N TYR A 357 -14.22 5.15 -10.79
CA TYR A 357 -13.45 5.51 -9.60
C TYR A 357 -12.04 4.94 -9.67
N PHE A 358 -11.07 5.81 -9.42
CA PHE A 358 -9.65 5.49 -9.43
C PHE A 358 -9.08 5.57 -8.02
N ASN A 359 -8.24 4.60 -7.66
CA ASN A 359 -7.46 4.68 -6.43
C ASN A 359 -6.28 5.63 -6.67
N THR A 360 -6.20 6.69 -5.88
CA THR A 360 -5.24 7.78 -6.05
C THR A 360 -4.40 7.96 -4.80
N ASP A 361 -3.12 8.29 -4.99
CA ASP A 361 -2.18 8.68 -3.95
C ASP A 361 -1.83 10.16 -4.15
N ILE A 362 -2.37 10.98 -3.27
CA ILE A 362 -2.28 12.44 -3.31
C ILE A 362 -1.41 12.92 -2.17
N GLU A 363 -0.47 13.81 -2.47
CA GLU A 363 0.38 14.45 -1.48
C GLU A 363 0.07 15.95 -1.44
N VAL A 364 -0.36 16.45 -0.28
CA VAL A 364 -0.73 17.85 -0.05
C VAL A 364 0.25 18.49 0.93
N CYS A 365 0.74 19.67 0.58
CA CYS A 365 1.62 20.46 1.42
C CYS A 365 1.26 21.93 1.29
N ASP A 366 1.10 22.63 2.42
CA ASP A 366 0.73 24.05 2.45
C ASP A 366 -0.54 24.38 1.64
N GLY A 367 -1.58 23.54 1.78
CA GLY A 367 -2.84 23.71 1.05
C GLY A 367 -2.77 23.45 -0.45
N ARG A 368 -1.66 22.90 -0.97
CA ARG A 368 -1.47 22.62 -2.41
C ARG A 368 -1.17 21.14 -2.65
N VAL A 369 -1.71 20.55 -3.71
CA VAL A 369 -1.32 19.22 -4.16
C VAL A 369 0.05 19.30 -4.81
N ILE A 370 1.04 18.69 -4.16
CA ILE A 370 2.41 18.57 -4.67
C ILE A 370 2.63 17.28 -5.46
N ARG A 371 1.75 16.27 -5.28
CA ARG A 371 1.76 15.03 -6.06
C ARG A 371 0.35 14.48 -6.22
N CYS A 372 0.00 14.05 -7.42
CA CYS A 372 -1.20 13.25 -7.68
C CYS A 372 -0.83 12.07 -8.59
N GLN A 373 -1.00 10.85 -8.09
CA GLN A 373 -0.68 9.63 -8.84
C GLN A 373 -1.84 8.64 -8.76
N ILE A 374 -2.24 8.07 -9.90
CA ILE A 374 -3.19 6.95 -9.94
C ILE A 374 -2.41 5.67 -9.59
N ALA A 375 -2.89 4.93 -8.60
CA ALA A 375 -2.35 3.63 -8.27
C ALA A 375 -2.62 2.65 -9.42
N ALA A 376 -1.56 2.05 -9.97
CA ALA A 376 -1.68 1.10 -11.06
C ALA A 376 -2.57 -0.07 -10.65
N HIS A 377 -3.54 -0.42 -11.50
CA HIS A 377 -4.39 -1.57 -11.26
C HIS A 377 -3.52 -2.85 -11.20
N PRO A 378 -3.81 -3.86 -10.34
CA PRO A 378 -2.99 -5.07 -10.22
C PRO A 378 -2.81 -5.86 -11.53
N LYS A 379 -3.66 -5.62 -12.52
CA LYS A 379 -3.56 -6.21 -13.87
C LYS A 379 -2.68 -5.41 -14.85
N GLY A 380 -2.18 -4.26 -14.44
CA GLY A 380 -1.40 -3.36 -15.31
C GLY A 380 -2.24 -2.70 -16.41
N GLU A 381 -3.54 -2.55 -16.17
CA GLU A 381 -4.50 -1.85 -17.03
C GLU A 381 -4.64 -0.39 -16.59
#